data_AF-X1DCT2-F1
#
_entry.id   AF-X1DCT2-F1
#
_cell.length_a   1.000
_cell.length_b   1.000
_cell.length_c   1.000
_cell.angle_alpha   90.00
_cell.angle_beta   90.00
_cell.angle_gamma   90.00
#
_symmetry.space_group_name_H-M   'P 1'
#
loop_
_entity.id
_entity.type
_entity.pdbx_description
1 polymer ?
#
loop_
_entity_poly.entity_id
_entity_poly.type
_entity_poly.pdbx_seq_one_letter_code
_entity_poly.pdbx_strand_id
1 'polypeptide(L)' 'MNEAQKKILLKTARDTVEAVIKRQPTEKAESDDPELNAPCGCFVTLKNHGRLRGCIGQFISESPLIELIAEMA' A
#
# COMPACT_ATOMS: atom_id res chain seq x y z
N MET A 1 -1.42 14.72 2.92
CA MET A 1 -0.45 13.63 3.18
C MET A 1 0.89 14.21 3.61
N ASN A 2 1.29 13.96 4.85
CA ASN A 2 2.58 14.34 5.43
C ASN A 2 3.62 13.21 5.31
N GLU A 3 4.86 13.48 5.71
CA GLU A 3 5.96 12.51 5.61
C GLU A 3 5.79 11.27 6.49
N ALA A 4 5.10 11.38 7.64
CA ALA A 4 4.84 10.23 8.51
C ALA A 4 3.81 9.29 7.87
N GLN A 5 2.70 9.84 7.38
CA GLN A 5 1.66 9.12 6.65
C GLN A 5 2.24 8.42 5.42
N LYS A 6 3.06 9.12 4.63
CA LYS A 6 3.73 8.53 3.46
C LYS A 6 4.65 7.36 3.82
N LYS A 7 5.39 7.46 4.93
CA LYS A 7 6.23 6.36 5.43
C LYS A 7 5.40 5.14 5.83
N ILE A 8 4.25 5.35 6.48
CA ILE A 8 3.33 4.26 6.84
C ILE A 8 2.85 3.56 5.56
N LEU A 9 2.35 4.30 4.58
CA LEU A 9 1.86 3.73 3.33
C LEU A 9 2.91 2.94 2.56
N LEU A 10 4.13 3.49 2.44
CA LEU A 10 5.24 2.80 1.79
C LEU A 10 5.69 1.56 2.56
N LYS A 11 5.63 1.60 3.89
CA LYS A 11 5.92 0.45 4.74
C LYS A 11 4.88 -0.65 4.55
N THR A 12 3.59 -0.31 4.59
CA THR A 12 2.49 -1.25 4.31
C THR A 12 2.70 -1.97 2.98
N ALA A 13 2.92 -1.24 1.89
CA ALA A 13 3.16 -1.85 0.58
C ALA A 13 4.37 -2.80 0.59
N ARG A 14 5.47 -2.41 1.24
CA ARG A 14 6.68 -3.23 1.31
C ARG A 14 6.49 -4.49 2.14
N ASP A 15 5.89 -4.35 3.32
CA ASP A 15 5.63 -5.46 4.23
C ASP A 15 4.70 -6.49 3.57
N THR A 16 3.67 -6.03 2.86
CA THR A 16 2.77 -6.91 2.10
C THR A 16 3.51 -7.70 1.02
N VAL A 17 4.30 -7.03 0.18
CA VAL A 17 5.12 -7.69 -0.86
C VAL A 17 6.05 -8.73 -0.24
N GLU A 18 6.72 -8.40 0.88
CA GLU A 18 7.60 -9.33 1.57
C GLU A 18 6.86 -10.54 2.12
N ALA A 19 5.73 -10.33 2.80
CA ALA A 19 4.92 -11.41 3.37
C ALA A 19 4.41 -12.36 2.28
N VAL A 20 3.88 -11.82 1.18
CA VAL A 20 3.39 -12.61 0.03
C VAL A 20 4.52 -13.44 -0.58
N ILE A 21 5.69 -12.85 -0.82
CA ILE A 21 6.85 -13.57 -1.38
C ILE A 21 7.33 -14.67 -0.42
N LYS A 22 7.33 -14.39 0.89
CA LYS A 22 7.72 -15.36 1.93
C LYS A 22 6.63 -16.39 2.24
N ARG A 23 5.45 -16.31 1.60
CA ARG A 23 4.25 -17.12 1.90
C ARG A 23 3.83 -17.04 3.37
N GLN A 24 3.97 -15.87 3.96
CA GLN A 24 3.52 -15.56 5.32
C GLN A 24 2.13 -14.90 5.26
N PRO A 25 1.35 -15.01 6.35
CA PRO A 25 0.12 -14.24 6.48
C PRO A 25 0.42 -12.74 6.35
N THR A 26 -0.36 -12.04 5.53
CA THR A 26 -0.37 -10.58 5.50
C THR A 26 -1.22 -10.08 6.66
N GLU A 27 -0.63 -9.26 7.53
CA GLU A 27 -1.39 -8.56 8.57
C GLU A 27 -2.37 -7.57 7.92
N LYS A 28 -3.52 -7.39 8.55
CA LYS A 28 -4.48 -6.38 8.11
C LYS A 28 -3.89 -5.00 8.38
N ALA A 29 -3.79 -4.18 7.33
CA ALA A 29 -3.23 -2.84 7.47
C ALA A 29 -4.27 -1.91 8.11
N GLU A 30 -3.96 -1.37 9.28
CA GLU A 30 -4.86 -0.52 10.06
C GLU A 30 -4.13 0.73 10.56
N SER A 31 -4.86 1.83 10.73
CA SER A 31 -4.34 3.09 11.27
C SER A 31 -5.44 3.90 11.94
N ASP A 32 -5.11 4.65 12.99
CA ASP A 32 -6.02 5.63 13.59
C ASP A 32 -6.01 6.98 12.83
N ASP A 33 -5.17 7.13 11.81
CA ASP A 33 -5.09 8.35 11.02
C ASP A 33 -6.25 8.43 10.01
N PRO A 34 -7.15 9.43 10.13
CA PRO A 34 -8.31 9.54 9.26
C PRO A 34 -7.95 9.74 7.78
N GLU A 35 -6.78 10.30 7.47
CA GLU A 35 -6.34 10.48 6.08
C GLU A 35 -5.91 9.16 5.44
N LEU A 36 -5.38 8.22 6.24
CA LEU A 36 -5.04 6.87 5.78
C LEU A 36 -6.26 5.95 5.64
N ASN A 37 -7.38 6.36 6.25
CA ASN A 37 -8.67 5.66 6.16
C ASN A 37 -9.63 6.29 5.13
N ALA A 38 -9.22 7.37 4.47
CA ALA A 38 -10.06 8.04 3.48
C ALA A 38 -10.29 7.15 2.24
N PRO A 39 -11.51 7.12 1.69
CA PRO A 39 -11.81 6.40 0.45
C PRO A 39 -11.16 7.13 -0.72
N CYS A 40 -10.09 6.55 -1.26
CA CYS A 40 -9.41 7.12 -2.42
C CYS A 40 -8.69 6.04 -3.24
N GLY A 41 -8.49 6.35 -4.53
CA GLY A 41 -7.69 5.49 -5.40
C GLY A 41 -6.21 5.52 -5.06
N CYS A 42 -5.53 4.42 -5.37
CA CYS A 42 -4.10 4.31 -5.20
C CYS A 42 -3.47 3.48 -6.33
N PHE A 43 -2.18 3.70 -6.55
CA PHE A 43 -1.35 2.88 -7.42
C PHE A 43 -0.05 2.53 -6.70
N VAL A 44 0.29 1.25 -6.64
CA VAL A 44 1.54 0.74 -6.10
C VAL A 44 2.47 0.41 -7.26
N THR A 45 3.64 1.04 -7.26
CA THR A 45 4.69 0.80 -8.27
C THR A 45 5.89 0.14 -7.63
N LEU A 46 6.27 -1.03 -8.13
CA LEU A 46 7.52 -1.70 -7.77
C LEU A 46 8.59 -1.38 -8.79
N LYS A 47 9.77 -0.99 -8.29
CA LYS A 47 10.95 -0.74 -9.12
C LYS A 47 12.11 -1.62 -8.65
N ASN A 48 12.88 -2.13 -9.61
CA ASN A 48 14.11 -2.88 -9.36
C ASN A 48 15.27 -2.18 -10.08
N HIS A 49 16.30 -1.76 -9.34
CA HIS A 49 17.43 -0.95 -9.87
C HIS A 49 16.95 0.26 -10.70
N GLY A 50 15.94 0.97 -10.20
CA GLY A 50 15.34 2.14 -10.87
C GLY A 50 14.40 1.81 -12.03
N ARG A 51 14.32 0.55 -12.49
CA ARG A 51 13.47 0.12 -13.61
C ARG A 51 12.11 -0.38 -13.10
N LEU A 52 11.06 -0.12 -13.87
CA LEU A 52 9.71 -0.60 -13.55
C LEU A 52 9.67 -2.13 -13.53
N ARG A 53 9.13 -2.70 -12.44
CA ARG A 53 8.89 -4.13 -12.28
C ARG A 53 7.40 -4.49 -12.32
N GLY A 54 6.54 -3.55 -11.91
CA GLY A 54 5.09 -3.67 -11.95
C GLY A 54 4.43 -2.41 -11.40
N CYS A 55 3.21 -2.13 -11.86
CA CYS A 55 2.37 -1.05 -11.34
C CYS A 55 0.92 -1.51 -11.40
N ILE A 56 0.24 -1.57 -10.25
CA ILE A 56 -1.15 -2.00 -10.10
C ILE A 56 -1.88 -1.01 -9.22
N GLY A 57 -3.16 -0.77 -9.50
CA GLY A 57 -3.96 0.21 -8.78
C GLY A 57 -5.31 0.46 -9.42
N GLN A 58 -6.12 1.26 -8.72
CA GLN A 58 -7.42 1.72 -9.19
C GLN A 58 -7.63 3.20 -8.85
N PHE A 59 -8.34 3.92 -9.71
CA PHE A 59 -8.58 5.37 -9.57
C PHE A 59 -9.54 5.73 -8.44
N ILE A 60 -10.48 4.84 -8.14
CA ILE A 60 -11.56 5.07 -7.18
C ILE A 60 -11.66 3.81 -6.34
N SER A 61 -11.82 3.99 -5.04
CA SER A 61 -12.09 2.91 -4.10
C SER A 61 -12.90 3.47 -2.94
N GLU A 62 -13.87 2.69 -2.47
CA GLU A 62 -14.59 2.94 -1.23
C GLU A 62 -13.83 2.39 -0.01
N SER A 63 -12.78 1.59 -0.24
CA SER A 63 -11.95 1.02 0.81
C SER A 63 -11.00 2.05 1.41
N PRO A 64 -10.63 1.91 2.70
CA PRO A 64 -9.55 2.69 3.31
C PRO A 64 -8.27 2.66 2.46
N LEU A 65 -7.63 3.82 2.27
CA LEU A 65 -6.40 3.92 1.48
C LEU A 65 -5.31 2.93 1.92
N ILE A 66 -5.12 2.76 3.23
CA ILE A 66 -4.10 1.86 3.77
C ILE A 66 -4.40 0.38 3.45
N GLU A 67 -5.67 -0.02 3.45
CA GLU A 67 -6.09 -1.37 3.06
C GLU A 67 -5.91 -1.58 1.56
N LEU A 68 -6.32 -0.59 0.76
CA LEU A 68 -6.17 -0.64 -0.70
C LEU A 68 -4.71 -0.75 -1.13
N ILE A 69 -3.80 -0.07 -0.43
CA ILE A 69 -2.36 -0.17 -0.72
C ILE A 69 -1.84 -1.58 -0.44
N ALA A 70 -2.31 -2.25 0.61
CA ALA A 70 -1.94 -3.63 0.88
C ALA A 70 -2.49 -4.56 -0.21
N GLU A 71 -3.73 -4.36 -0.67
CA GLU A 71 -4.33 -5.18 -1.72
C GLU A 71 -3.60 -5.07 -3.07
N MET A 72 -3.12 -3.87 -3.41
CA MET A 72 -2.46 -3.59 -4.70
C MET A 72 -0.97 -3.96 -4.74
N ALA A 73 -0.36 -4.33 -3.60
CA ALA A 73 1.07 -4.57 -3.43
C ALA A 73 1.46 -6.05 -3.54
#